data_AF-A0A2D7I181-F1
#
_entry.id   AF-A0A2D7I181-F1
#
_cell.length_a   1.000
_cell.length_b   1.000
_cell.length_c   1.000
_cell.angle_alpha   90.00
_cell.angle_beta   90.00
_cell.angle_gamma   90.00
#
_symmetry.space_group_name_H-M   'P 1'
#
loop_
_entity.id
_entity.type
_entity.pdbx_description
1 polymer ?
#
loop_
_entity_poly.entity_id
_entity_poly.type
_entity_poly.pdbx_seq_one_letter_code
_entity_poly.pdbx_strand_id
1 'polypeptide(L)'
;MGIPRGLFLDFPLGHTAGKKGDEEMQRKILMQALDAFVDIKTAGEIQRLPYRWSADESWRENPMNGGSQSKSKSSGDFRTPRSETPQYQEPEDEKAFLEQHTTGACGTCIGAE
;
A
#
# COMPACT_ATOMS: atom_id res chain seq x y z
N MET A 1 -20.30 3.19 -17.74
CA MET A 1 -19.21 3.27 -16.75
C MET A 1 -18.17 4.22 -17.32
N GLY A 2 -17.86 5.34 -16.65
CA GLY A 2 -16.92 6.34 -17.18
C GLY A 2 -15.46 5.95 -16.91
N ILE A 3 -14.56 6.25 -17.85
CA ILE A 3 -13.11 6.00 -17.69
C ILE A 3 -12.59 6.94 -16.59
N PRO A 4 -11.83 6.45 -15.59
CA PRO A 4 -11.37 7.26 -14.48
C PRO A 4 -10.42 8.39 -14.94
N ARG A 5 -10.52 9.54 -14.29
CA ARG A 5 -9.58 10.66 -14.38
C ARG A 5 -8.52 10.51 -13.28
N GLY A 6 -7.32 11.04 -13.49
CA GLY A 6 -6.29 10.92 -12.46
C GLY A 6 -5.14 11.90 -12.59
N LEU A 7 -4.33 11.91 -11.54
CA LEU A 7 -3.01 12.53 -11.55
C LEU A 7 -1.95 11.45 -11.45
N PHE A 8 -0.83 11.67 -12.11
CA PHE A 8 0.34 10.81 -12.04
C PHE A 8 1.48 11.54 -11.32
N LEU A 9 2.00 10.90 -10.27
CA LEU A 9 3.16 11.36 -9.49
C LEU A 9 4.27 10.31 -9.60
N ASP A 10 5.44 10.71 -10.08
CA ASP A 10 6.57 9.80 -10.35
C ASP A 10 7.44 9.56 -9.11
N PHE A 11 6.81 9.11 -8.03
CA PHE A 11 7.43 8.91 -6.72
C PHE A 11 7.53 7.40 -6.40
N PRO A 12 8.41 6.99 -5.46
CA PRO A 12 8.50 5.60 -5.04
C PRO A 12 7.20 5.09 -4.41
N LEU A 13 7.06 3.76 -4.35
CA LEU A 13 5.85 3.13 -3.84
C LEU A 13 5.61 3.52 -2.38
N GLY A 14 4.36 3.84 -2.04
CA GLY A 14 3.99 4.26 -0.68
C GLY A 14 4.18 5.76 -0.40
N HIS A 15 4.66 6.54 -1.37
CA HIS A 15 4.90 7.99 -1.23
C HIS A 15 4.00 8.86 -2.12
N THR A 16 2.75 8.45 -2.35
CA THR A 16 1.79 9.16 -3.23
C THR A 16 1.39 10.54 -2.73
N ALA A 17 1.52 10.80 -1.42
CA ALA A 17 1.23 12.10 -0.81
C ALA A 17 2.47 13.02 -0.73
N GLY A 18 3.66 12.55 -1.10
CA GLY A 18 4.90 13.34 -1.00
C GLY A 18 5.99 12.69 -0.15
N LYS A 19 7.12 13.40 -0.01
CA LYS A 19 8.25 12.98 0.84
C LYS A 19 7.89 13.06 2.31
N LYS A 20 8.40 12.13 3.12
CA LYS A 20 8.25 12.19 4.58
C LYS A 20 8.88 13.48 5.12
N GLY A 21 8.14 14.25 5.91
CA GLY A 21 8.61 15.49 6.54
C GLY A 21 8.61 16.73 5.65
N ASP A 22 8.29 16.60 4.36
CA ASP A 22 8.16 17.74 3.44
C ASP A 22 6.69 18.19 3.38
N GLU A 23 6.23 18.86 4.44
CA GLU A 23 4.83 19.29 4.59
C GLU A 23 4.39 20.23 3.46
N GLU A 24 5.31 21.07 2.97
CA GLU A 24 5.02 22.02 1.88
C GLU A 24 4.73 21.26 0.57
N MET A 25 5.59 20.29 0.20
CA MET A 25 5.34 19.45 -0.97
C MET A 25 4.06 18.63 -0.81
N GLN A 26 3.83 18.03 0.36
CA GLN A 26 2.63 17.25 0.63
C GLN A 26 1.36 18.07 0.45
N ARG A 27 1.35 19.29 0.99
CA ARG A 27 0.23 20.23 0.81
C ARG A 27 0.03 20.58 -0.66
N LYS A 28 1.10 20.86 -1.41
CA LYS A 28 1.01 21.18 -2.84
C LYS A 28 0.40 20.03 -3.66
N ILE A 29 0.85 18.80 -3.42
CA ILE A 29 0.30 17.60 -4.07
C ILE A 29 -1.19 17.43 -3.77
N LEU A 30 -1.58 17.59 -2.50
CA LEU A 30 -2.98 17.48 -2.09
C LEU A 30 -3.85 18.56 -2.77
N MET A 31 -3.39 19.81 -2.81
CA MET A 31 -4.12 20.89 -3.47
C MET A 31 -4.30 20.60 -4.97
N GLN A 32 -3.25 20.15 -5.67
CA GLN A 32 -3.38 19.78 -7.10
C GLN A 32 -4.35 18.61 -7.33
N ALA A 33 -4.40 17.64 -6.41
CA ALA A 33 -5.38 16.57 -6.47
C ALA A 33 -6.83 17.08 -6.32
N LEU A 34 -7.04 18.10 -5.48
CA LEU A 34 -8.35 18.74 -5.35
C LEU A 34 -8.70 19.58 -6.59
N ASP A 35 -7.74 20.35 -7.10
CA ASP A 35 -7.92 21.17 -8.31
C ASP A 35 -8.25 20.30 -9.53
N ALA A 36 -7.69 19.09 -9.62
CA ALA A 36 -7.96 18.14 -10.70
C ALA A 36 -9.45 17.74 -10.85
N PHE A 37 -10.25 17.81 -9.78
CA PHE A 37 -11.69 17.60 -9.90
C PHE A 37 -12.35 18.64 -10.79
N VAL A 38 -11.84 19.87 -10.72
CA VAL A 38 -12.28 21.01 -11.52
C VAL A 38 -11.58 21.01 -12.88
N ASP A 39 -10.27 20.80 -12.94
CA ASP A 39 -9.50 21.05 -14.17
C ASP A 39 -9.63 19.96 -15.23
N ILE A 40 -9.68 18.69 -14.82
CA ILE A 40 -9.71 17.57 -15.78
C ILE A 40 -11.13 17.41 -16.34
N LYS A 41 -11.38 17.87 -17.56
CA LYS A 41 -12.72 17.82 -18.17
C LYS A 41 -12.98 16.56 -19.00
N THR A 42 -11.93 15.88 -19.43
CA THR A 42 -12.03 14.74 -20.34
C THR A 42 -12.01 13.42 -19.55
N ALA A 43 -12.92 12.50 -19.85
CA ALA A 43 -12.88 11.16 -19.27
C ALA A 43 -11.59 10.43 -19.69
N GLY A 44 -10.94 9.72 -18.76
CA GLY A 44 -9.68 9.02 -19.02
C GLY A 44 -8.43 9.90 -19.04
N GLU A 45 -8.55 11.22 -18.86
CA GLU A 45 -7.39 12.10 -18.83
C GLU A 45 -6.58 11.91 -17.53
N ILE A 46 -5.27 11.74 -17.71
CA ILE A 46 -4.29 11.61 -16.63
C ILE A 46 -3.27 12.73 -16.78
N GLN A 47 -3.20 13.64 -15.81
CA GLN A 47 -2.22 14.72 -15.80
C GLN A 47 -1.01 14.35 -14.95
N ARG A 48 0.20 14.57 -15.48
CA ARG A 48 1.45 14.27 -14.78
C ARG A 48 1.91 15.50 -13.97
N LEU A 49 2.14 15.30 -12.68
CA LEU A 49 2.62 16.37 -11.80
C LEU A 49 4.13 16.61 -11.99
N PRO A 50 4.62 17.86 -11.90
CA PRO A 50 5.99 18.22 -12.25
C PRO A 50 7.01 17.97 -11.11
N TYR A 51 6.63 17.25 -10.05
CA TYR A 51 7.49 17.03 -8.89
C TYR A 51 8.48 15.89 -9.12
N ARG A 52 9.68 16.03 -8.53
CA ARG A 52 10.74 15.00 -8.59
C ARG A 52 11.06 14.45 -7.20
N TRP A 53 11.22 13.14 -7.11
CA TRP A 53 11.61 12.49 -5.86
C TRP A 53 13.07 12.79 -5.49
N SER A 54 14.01 12.57 -6.40
CA SER A 54 15.41 12.95 -6.20
C SER A 54 16.05 13.36 -7.51
N ALA A 55 17.17 14.08 -7.47
CA ALA A 55 17.84 14.55 -8.68
C ALA A 55 18.57 13.41 -9.42
N ASP A 56 19.05 12.43 -8.66
CA ASP A 56 19.87 11.31 -9.10
C ASP A 56 19.07 10.06 -9.51
N GLU A 57 17.75 10.04 -9.24
CA GLU A 57 16.82 8.96 -9.62
C GLU A 57 17.20 7.55 -9.10
N SER A 58 18.19 7.42 -8.22
CA SER A 58 18.67 6.12 -7.69
C SER A 58 17.61 5.32 -6.95
N TRP A 59 16.56 5.99 -6.44
CA TRP A 59 15.41 5.36 -5.82
C TRP A 59 14.71 4.35 -6.74
N ARG A 60 14.83 4.50 -8.07
CA ARG A 60 14.21 3.59 -9.04
C ARG A 60 14.83 2.21 -9.05
N GLU A 61 16.08 2.07 -8.60
CA GLU A 61 16.73 0.77 -8.45
C GLU A 61 16.08 -0.07 -7.34
N ASN A 62 15.50 0.59 -6.33
CA ASN A 62 14.78 -0.07 -5.25
C ASN A 62 13.59 0.78 -4.76
N PRO A 63 12.48 0.80 -5.51
CA PRO A 63 11.36 1.73 -5.29
C PRO A 63 10.60 1.47 -3.97
N MET A 64 10.79 0.30 -3.35
CA MET A 64 10.17 -0.07 -2.07
C MET A 64 10.80 0.65 -0.87
N ASN A 65 12.09 1.03 -0.96
CA ASN A 65 12.82 1.63 0.16
C ASN A 65 12.88 3.16 0.12
N GLY A 66 12.21 3.80 -0.86
CA GLY A 66 12.16 5.26 -0.97
C GLY A 66 13.53 5.94 -1.11
N GLY A 67 14.55 5.24 -1.61
CA GLY A 67 15.94 5.74 -1.69
C GLY A 67 16.75 5.63 -0.40
N SER A 68 16.23 5.00 0.66
CA SER A 68 17.03 4.67 1.84
C SER A 68 18.13 3.68 1.48
N GLN A 69 19.38 4.10 1.61
CA GLN A 69 20.59 3.27 1.52
C GLN A 69 20.69 2.22 2.63
N SER A 70 19.67 2.09 3.48
CA SER A 70 19.51 0.91 4.33
C SER A 70 19.42 -0.30 3.40
N LYS A 71 20.56 -0.97 3.24
CA LYS A 71 20.72 -2.24 2.56
C LYS A 71 19.94 -3.29 3.36
N SER A 72 18.61 -3.27 3.28
CA SER A 72 17.84 -4.50 3.46
C SER A 72 18.17 -5.38 2.26
N LYS A 73 19.29 -6.10 2.36
CA LYS A 73 19.60 -7.26 1.53
C LYS A 73 18.57 -8.35 1.85
N SER A 74 17.33 -8.15 1.45
CA SER A 74 16.38 -9.25 1.33
C SER A 74 16.05 -9.34 -0.15
N SER A 75 16.98 -9.95 -0.89
CA SER A 75 16.66 -10.52 -2.21
C SER A 75 15.66 -11.64 -1.96
N GLY A 76 14.36 -11.31 -1.91
CA GLY A 76 13.32 -12.27 -1.56
C GLY A 76 11.95 -11.64 -1.32
N ASP A 77 11.00 -12.49 -0.96
CA ASP A 77 9.65 -12.10 -0.58
C ASP A 77 9.66 -11.33 0.74
N PHE A 78 9.24 -10.06 0.71
CA PHE A 78 9.12 -9.22 1.92
C PHE A 78 7.89 -9.55 2.76
N ARG A 79 6.98 -10.39 2.24
CA ARG A 79 5.79 -10.80 2.98
C ARG A 79 6.22 -11.63 4.19
N THR A 80 5.55 -11.42 5.31
CA THR A 80 5.70 -12.28 6.48
C THR A 80 5.50 -13.74 6.06
N PRO A 81 6.42 -14.65 6.45
CA PRO A 81 6.25 -16.06 6.11
C PRO A 81 4.92 -16.56 6.67
N ARG A 82 4.29 -17.48 5.94
CA ARG A 82 3.09 -18.15 6.45
C ARG A 82 3.47 -18.86 7.75
N SER A 83 2.78 -18.51 8.83
CA SER A 83 2.88 -19.21 10.11
C SER A 83 1.96 -20.42 10.11
N GLU A 84 2.41 -21.51 10.71
CA GLU A 84 1.54 -22.67 11.03
C GLU A 84 0.60 -22.34 12.20
N THR A 85 0.95 -21.35 13.03
CA THR A 85 0.10 -20.87 14.12
C THR A 85 -0.93 -19.88 13.58
N PRO A 86 -2.24 -20.17 13.71
CA PRO A 86 -3.30 -19.23 13.36
C PRO A 86 -3.07 -17.88 14.04
N GLN A 87 -3.29 -16.79 13.31
CA GLN A 87 -3.20 -15.42 13.83
C GLN A 87 -4.61 -14.90 14.01
N TYR A 88 -4.97 -14.58 15.26
CA TYR A 88 -6.28 -14.04 15.63
C TYR A 88 -6.20 -12.52 15.75
N GLN A 89 -7.29 -11.82 15.43
CA GLN A 89 -7.34 -10.37 15.58
C GLN A 89 -7.46 -10.02 17.07
N GLU A 90 -8.35 -10.70 17.80
CA GLU A 90 -8.57 -10.52 19.23
C GLU A 90 -8.42 -11.85 20.01
N PRO A 91 -8.13 -11.82 21.32
CA PRO A 91 -8.06 -13.03 22.16
C PRO A 91 -9.36 -13.83 22.21
N GLU A 92 -10.50 -13.17 22.07
CA GLU A 92 -11.82 -13.79 22.03
C GLU A 92 -12.00 -14.69 20.80
N ASP A 93 -11.38 -14.33 19.67
CA ASP A 93 -11.42 -15.14 18.44
C ASP A 93 -10.63 -16.44 18.61
N GLU A 94 -9.49 -16.38 19.32
CA GLU A 94 -8.71 -17.57 19.66
C GLU A 94 -9.54 -18.52 20.54
N LYS A 95 -10.22 -17.98 21.55
CA LYS A 95 -11.08 -18.77 22.44
C LYS A 95 -12.25 -19.39 21.67
N ALA A 96 -12.92 -18.62 20.81
CA ALA A 96 -14.01 -19.12 19.98
C ALA A 96 -13.55 -20.23 19.03
N PHE A 97 -12.36 -20.09 18.44
CA PHE A 97 -11.75 -21.15 17.64
C PHE A 97 -11.53 -22.41 18.47
N LEU A 98 -10.90 -22.30 19.65
CA LEU A 98 -10.62 -23.44 20.51
C LEU A 98 -11.89 -24.16 20.95
N GLU A 99 -12.95 -23.42 21.30
CA GLU A 99 -14.27 -23.97 21.64
C GLU A 99 -14.91 -24.72 20.46
N GLN A 100 -14.76 -24.22 19.23
CA GLN A 100 -15.31 -24.87 18.03
C GLN A 100 -14.53 -26.11 17.57
N HIS A 101 -13.28 -26.27 18.00
CA HIS A 101 -12.38 -27.35 17.56
C HIS A 101 -12.06 -28.37 18.65
N THR A 102 -12.80 -28.38 19.77
CA THR A 102 -12.58 -29.31 20.90
C THR A 102 -12.69 -30.79 20.52
N THR A 103 -13.42 -31.12 19.45
CA THR A 103 -13.62 -32.49 18.95
C THR A 103 -12.74 -32.82 17.74
N GLY A 104 -11.78 -31.97 17.37
CA GLY A 104 -10.85 -32.18 16.25
C GLY A 104 -11.39 -31.81 14.87
N ALA A 105 -12.69 -31.51 14.73
CA ALA A 105 -13.30 -31.02 13.51
C ALA A 105 -13.94 -29.65 13.73
N CYS A 106 -13.76 -28.74 12.78
CA CYS A 106 -14.43 -27.46 12.74
C CYS A 106 -15.92 -27.68 12.41
N GLY A 107 -16.82 -27.56 13.39
CA GLY A 107 -18.26 -27.81 13.20
C GLY A 107 -18.97 -26.95 12.14
N THR A 108 -18.30 -25.90 11.63
CA THR A 108 -18.83 -24.96 10.63
C THR A 108 -18.13 -25.08 9.27
N CYS A 109 -16.96 -25.73 9.21
CA CYS A 109 -16.15 -25.79 8.00
C CYS A 109 -16.64 -26.94 7.10
N ILE A 110 -16.94 -26.63 5.83
CA ILE A 110 -17.28 -27.66 4.83
C ILE A 110 -16.00 -28.41 4.46
N GLY A 111 -15.98 -29.73 4.68
CA GLY A 111 -14.88 -30.62 4.27
C GLY A 111 -13.79 -30.87 5.32
N ALA A 112 -14.01 -30.49 6.58
CA ALA A 112 -13.16 -30.91 7.70
C ALA A 112 -13.73 -32.22 8.29
N GLU A 113 -13.51 -33.33 7.60
CA GLU A 113 -13.73 -34.70 8.12
C GLU A 113 -12.41 -35.36 8.52
#